data_AF-A0A6P3EBJ6-F1
#
_entry.id   AF-A0A6P3EBJ6-F1
#
_cell.length_a   1.000
_cell.length_b   1.000
_cell.length_c   1.000
_cell.angle_alpha   90.00
_cell.angle_beta   90.00
_cell.angle_gamma   90.00
#
_symmetry.space_group_name_H-M   'P 1'
#
loop_
_entity.id
_entity.type
_entity.pdbx_description
1 polymer ?
#
loop_
_entity_poly.entity_id
_entity_poly.type
_entity_poly.pdbx_seq_one_letter_code
_entity_poly.pdbx_strand_id
1 'polypeptide(L)'
;MLRNLLALRQIAKRTISTASRRQFENKVPEKQKLFQEDNGIPVHLKGGIADALLYRATMILTVGGTAYAMYELAVASFPKKQD
;
A
#
# COMPACT_ATOMS: atom_id res chain seq x y z
N MET A 1 30.03 16.05 -48.66
CA MET A 1 29.07 16.92 -47.94
C MET A 1 27.69 16.30 -47.75
N LEU A 2 27.11 15.66 -48.76
CA LEU A 2 25.77 15.04 -48.68
C LEU A 2 25.63 13.94 -47.59
N ARG A 3 26.67 13.13 -47.37
CA ARG A 3 26.69 12.11 -46.30
C ARG A 3 26.50 12.69 -44.90
N ASN A 4 27.10 13.86 -44.64
CA ASN A 4 27.00 14.53 -43.34
C ASN A 4 25.59 15.08 -43.13
N LEU A 5 24.96 15.62 -44.18
CA LEU A 5 23.57 16.08 -44.16
C LEU A 5 22.58 14.93 -43.91
N LEU A 6 22.80 13.77 -44.53
CA LEU A 6 21.97 12.58 -44.31
C LEU A 6 22.12 12.02 -42.89
N ALA A 7 23.35 11.99 -42.36
CA ALA A 7 23.61 11.58 -40.98
C ALA A 7 22.94 12.54 -39.98
N LEU A 8 23.00 13.85 -40.22
CA LEU A 8 22.34 14.86 -39.38
C LEU A 8 20.81 14.69 -39.39
N ARG A 9 20.24 14.39 -40.57
CA ARG A 9 18.81 14.09 -40.73
C ARG A 9 18.40 12.79 -40.01
N GLN A 10 19.25 11.77 -39.98
CA GLN A 10 19.00 10.54 -39.21
C GLN A 10 19.06 10.79 -37.70
N ILE A 11 20.01 11.61 -37.23
CA ILE A 11 20.12 11.96 -35.81
C ILE A 11 18.92 12.80 -35.37
N ALA A 12 18.49 13.77 -36.18
CA ALA A 12 17.30 14.58 -35.91
C ALA A 12 15.99 13.78 -35.93
N LYS A 13 15.95 12.64 -36.65
CA LYS A 13 14.81 11.72 -36.70
C LYS A 13 14.85 10.62 -35.63
N ARG A 14 15.92 10.52 -34.83
CA ARG A 14 15.92 9.60 -33.69
C ARG A 14 14.95 10.12 -32.64
N THR A 15 13.88 9.37 -32.41
CA THR A 15 12.99 9.58 -31.26
C THR A 15 13.83 9.48 -29.98
N ILE A 16 14.02 10.61 -29.30
CA ILE A 16 14.68 10.64 -28.01
C ILE A 16 13.72 10.00 -27.00
N SER A 17 13.92 8.72 -26.70
CA SER A 17 13.25 8.07 -25.58
C SER A 17 13.85 8.63 -24.30
N THR A 18 13.15 9.58 -23.69
CA THR A 18 13.46 10.15 -22.36
C THR A 18 12.95 9.26 -21.23
N ALA A 19 12.57 8.00 -21.52
CA ALA A 19 12.36 7.01 -20.49
C ALA A 19 13.72 6.81 -19.81
N SER A 20 13.94 7.56 -18.72
CA SER A 20 14.96 7.23 -17.73
C SER A 20 14.87 5.71 -17.52
N ARG A 21 16.02 5.03 -17.49
CA ARG A 21 16.05 3.61 -17.13
C ARG A 21 15.32 3.50 -15.80
N ARG A 22 14.02 3.15 -15.82
CA ARG A 22 13.23 3.08 -14.61
C ARG A 22 13.90 1.95 -13.83
N GLN A 23 14.54 2.28 -12.71
CA GLN A 23 15.13 1.28 -11.83
C GLN A 23 14.08 0.25 -11.34
N PHE A 24 12.80 0.54 -11.55
CA PHE A 24 11.65 -0.30 -11.20
C PHE A 24 10.62 -0.34 -12.32
N GLU A 25 10.04 -1.51 -12.55
CA GLU A 25 8.95 -1.69 -13.50
C GLU A 25 7.64 -1.09 -12.99
N ASN A 26 6.80 -0.60 -13.90
CA ASN A 26 5.49 -0.08 -13.54
C ASN A 26 4.51 -1.23 -13.27
N LYS A 27 4.16 -1.42 -11.99
CA LYS A 27 3.21 -2.45 -11.54
C LYS A 27 1.78 -1.94 -11.34
N VAL A 28 1.47 -0.71 -11.71
CA VAL A 28 0.11 -0.15 -11.56
C VAL A 28 -0.95 -0.99 -12.28
N PRO A 29 -0.76 -1.44 -13.54
CA PRO A 29 -1.76 -2.27 -14.22
C PRO A 29 -2.02 -3.61 -13.50
N GLU A 30 -0.99 -4.22 -12.92
CA GLU A 30 -1.12 -5.47 -12.15
C GLU A 30 -1.97 -5.26 -10.89
N LYS A 31 -1.73 -4.16 -10.17
CA LYS A 31 -2.50 -3.81 -8.97
C LYS A 31 -3.93 -3.40 -9.32
N GLN A 32 -4.15 -2.68 -10.42
CA GLN A 32 -5.49 -2.37 -10.90
C GLN A 32 -6.28 -3.64 -11.20
N LYS A 33 -5.68 -4.62 -11.88
CA LYS A 33 -6.34 -5.92 -12.14
C LYS A 33 -6.72 -6.63 -10.84
N LEU A 34 -5.82 -6.69 -9.85
CA LEU A 34 -6.07 -7.32 -8.55
C LEU A 34 -7.22 -6.62 -7.79
N PHE A 35 -7.18 -5.29 -7.67
CA PHE A 35 -8.16 -4.55 -6.89
C PHE A 35 -9.49 -4.29 -7.62
N GLN A 36 -9.56 -4.52 -8.93
CA GLN A 36 -10.78 -4.42 -9.73
C GLN A 36 -11.39 -5.79 -10.07
N GLU A 37 -10.76 -6.90 -9.68
CA GLU A 37 -11.36 -8.23 -9.82
C GLU A 37 -12.72 -8.29 -9.12
N ASP A 38 -13.75 -8.77 -9.82
CA ASP A 38 -15.11 -8.86 -9.30
C ASP A 38 -15.32 -10.16 -8.52
N ASN A 39 -14.67 -10.25 -7.37
CA ASN A 39 -14.68 -11.41 -6.47
C ASN A 39 -15.52 -11.18 -5.21
N GLY A 40 -16.21 -10.03 -5.10
CA GLY A 40 -17.01 -9.66 -3.93
C GLY A 40 -16.23 -9.40 -2.64
N ILE A 41 -14.88 -9.45 -2.67
CA ILE A 41 -14.05 -9.22 -1.49
C ILE A 41 -14.01 -7.71 -1.19
N PRO A 42 -14.26 -7.29 0.07
CA PRO A 42 -14.19 -5.88 0.44
C PRO A 42 -12.77 -5.34 0.32
N VAL A 43 -12.64 -4.05 -0.02
CA VAL A 43 -11.35 -3.42 -0.35
C VAL A 43 -10.26 -3.59 0.72
N HIS A 44 -10.63 -3.63 2.01
CA HIS A 44 -9.69 -3.78 3.13
C HIS A 44 -9.17 -5.21 3.34
N LEU A 45 -9.66 -6.19 2.58
CA LEU A 45 -9.15 -7.57 2.55
C LEU A 45 -8.65 -7.97 1.16
N LYS A 46 -8.75 -7.07 0.18
CA LYS A 46 -8.54 -7.39 -1.24
C LYS A 46 -7.07 -7.61 -1.61
N GLY A 47 -6.13 -7.18 -0.76
CA GLY A 47 -4.70 -7.49 -0.85
C GLY A 47 -4.32 -8.89 -0.37
N GLY A 48 -5.25 -9.65 0.24
CA GLY A 48 -5.09 -11.07 0.55
C GLY A 48 -4.74 -11.36 2.02
N ILE A 49 -3.88 -12.35 2.26
CA ILE A 49 -3.62 -12.92 3.59
C ILE A 49 -3.04 -11.89 4.57
N ALA A 50 -2.16 -11.01 4.09
CA ALA A 50 -1.56 -9.96 4.92
C ALA A 50 -2.63 -9.01 5.48
N ASP A 51 -3.58 -8.59 4.64
CA ASP A 51 -4.69 -7.73 5.03
C ASP A 51 -5.58 -8.42 6.09
N ALA A 52 -5.89 -9.70 5.87
CA ALA A 52 -6.72 -10.47 6.81
C ALA A 52 -6.04 -10.67 8.17
N LEU A 53 -4.72 -10.93 8.18
CA LEU A 53 -3.94 -11.06 9.41
C LEU A 53 -3.90 -9.73 10.15
N LEU A 54 -3.60 -8.65 9.44
CA LEU A 54 -3.52 -7.31 10.01
C LEU A 54 -4.87 -6.88 10.60
N TYR A 55 -5.96 -7.06 9.85
CA TYR A 55 -7.32 -6.78 10.33
C TYR A 55 -7.64 -7.53 11.63
N ARG A 56 -7.37 -8.84 11.69
CA ARG A 56 -7.64 -9.65 12.89
C ARG A 56 -6.79 -9.21 14.08
N ALA A 57 -5.50 -8.96 13.86
CA ALA A 57 -4.62 -8.48 14.91
C ALA A 57 -5.09 -7.13 15.47
N THR A 58 -5.45 -6.17 14.60
CA THR A 58 -6.00 -4.88 15.01
C THR A 58 -7.31 -5.04 15.78
N MET A 59 -8.22 -5.91 15.34
CA MET A 59 -9.47 -6.18 16.07
C MET A 59 -9.23 -6.77 17.45
N ILE A 60 -8.29 -7.71 17.59
CA ILE A 60 -7.95 -8.30 18.89
C ILE A 60 -7.38 -7.24 19.83
N LEU A 61 -6.42 -6.44 19.35
CA LEU A 61 -5.78 -5.40 20.15
C LEU A 61 -6.76 -4.31 20.57
N THR A 62 -7.66 -3.90 19.68
CA THR A 62 -8.64 -2.85 19.98
C THR A 62 -9.69 -3.34 20.97
N VAL A 63 -10.33 -4.49 20.73
CA VAL A 63 -11.32 -5.06 21.66
C VAL A 63 -10.69 -5.39 23.01
N GLY A 64 -9.52 -6.04 23.01
CA GLY A 64 -8.78 -6.35 24.23
C GLY A 64 -8.34 -5.10 24.99
N GLY A 65 -7.81 -4.10 24.27
CA GLY A 65 -7.41 -2.81 24.84
C GLY A 65 -8.60 -2.04 25.43
N THR A 66 -9.76 -2.04 24.77
CA THR A 66 -10.98 -1.42 25.31
C THR A 66 -11.44 -2.13 26.58
N ALA A 67 -11.47 -3.46 26.61
CA ALA A 67 -11.82 -4.21 27.81
C ALA A 67 -10.87 -3.92 28.98
N TYR A 68 -9.57 -3.87 28.70
CA TYR A 68 -8.56 -3.52 29.70
C TYR A 68 -8.71 -2.08 30.20
N ALA A 69 -8.97 -1.12 29.31
CA ALA A 69 -9.23 0.26 29.69
C ALA A 69 -10.47 0.41 30.59
N MET A 70 -11.54 -0.35 30.33
CA MET A 70 -12.72 -0.36 31.22
C MET A 70 -12.40 -0.96 32.59
N TYR A 71 -11.58 -2.02 32.63
CA TYR A 71 -11.11 -2.60 33.89
C TYR A 71 -10.32 -1.57 34.71
N GLU A 72 -9.34 -0.92 34.10
CA GLU A 72 -8.54 0.12 34.77
C GLU A 72 -9.40 1.31 35.22
N LEU A 73 -10.36 1.74 34.39
CA LEU A 73 -11.32 2.78 34.76
C LEU A 73 -12.12 2.38 36.00
N ALA A 74 -12.62 1.14 36.05
CA ALA A 74 -13.38 0.63 37.19
C ALA A 74 -12.52 0.58 38.45
N VAL A 75 -11.29 0.05 38.36
CA VAL A 75 -10.32 0.02 39.48
C VAL A 75 -9.98 1.43 39.96
N ALA A 76 -9.80 2.38 39.06
CA ALA A 76 -9.50 3.77 39.39
C ALA A 76 -10.70 4.52 40.01
N SER A 77 -11.93 4.08 39.73
CA SER A 77 -13.15 4.72 40.23
C SER A 77 -13.41 4.45 41.72
N PHE A 78 -12.76 3.46 42.32
CA PHE A 78 -12.90 3.14 43.74
C PHE A 78 -11.62 3.49 44.52
N PRO A 79 -11.75 4.09 45.72
CA PRO A 79 -10.59 4.39 46.56
C PRO A 79 -9.90 3.10 46.99
N LYS A 80 -8.59 3.04 46.82
CA LYS A 80 -7.77 1.94 47.35
C LYS A 80 -7.51 2.21 48.83
N LYS A 81 -7.66 1.20 49.69
CA LYS A 81 -7.23 1.31 51.09
C LYS A 81 -5.74 1.60 51.11
N GLN A 82 -5.35 2.63 51.85
CA GLN A 82 -3.96 2.82 52.28
C GLN A 82 -3.77 1.94 53.51
N ASP A 83 -2.81 1.02 53.44
CA ASP A 83 -2.30 0.33 54.63
C ASP A 83 -1.49 1.30 55.50
#